data_AF-T2MJB9-F1
#
_entry.id   AF-T2MJB9-F1
#
_cell.length_a   1.000
_cell.length_b   1.000
_cell.length_c   1.000
_cell.angle_alpha   90.00
_cell.angle_beta   90.00
_cell.angle_gamma   90.00
#
_symmetry.space_group_name_H-M   'P 1'
#
loop_
_entity.id
_entity.type
_entity.pdbx_description
1 polymer ?
#
loop_
_entity_poly.entity_id
_entity_poly.type
_entity_poly.pdbx_seq_one_letter_code
_entity_poly.pdbx_strand_id
1 'polypeptide(L)'
;MAKGEIGMACIDLKGAELIISQFSDGPTYVKILCKLQIIQPVEIIMPNTSYENGKMTQLFQVISEQFPYVTLTTVQRKYFNESKGLQYIRQLCVPEFNTVEMDVQSKYYCLATAAVSYLCCVATTAALLKYVEFIQNVVFAPASLKITYKGGEKTALIDMTAARHLELVHNLRNPKSKQSLYGVLNYTKTAGGDLQTIQTRFDCVEELVEKEELFLNLQAIISKFLDVDHLISSTVQIPKKEGIKVFERKIAEIIFLKHTIELVQILQNALADGQNSLFKAYYQSLDDSRFANLLEQIKTVIHEESRYQKGALNMRTQKLFAVKVDLSI
;
A
#
# COMPACT_ATOMS: atom_id res chain seq x y z
N MET A 1 22.99 23.33 -0.21
CA MET A 1 21.84 22.75 -0.93
C MET A 1 22.38 21.77 -1.97
N ALA A 2 22.09 20.48 -1.83
CA ALA A 2 22.45 19.49 -2.84
C ALA A 2 21.65 19.78 -4.12
N LYS A 3 22.27 20.38 -5.13
CA LYS A 3 21.62 20.66 -6.42
C LYS A 3 21.30 19.32 -7.10
N GLY A 4 20.01 19.05 -7.33
CA GLY A 4 19.55 17.89 -8.10
C GLY A 4 19.03 16.69 -7.29
N GLU A 5 18.98 16.75 -5.95
CA GLU A 5 18.34 15.71 -5.14
C GLU A 5 16.81 15.90 -5.07
N ILE A 6 16.07 14.82 -5.31
CA ILE A 6 14.61 14.79 -5.22
C ILE A 6 14.19 13.84 -4.10
N GLY A 7 13.44 14.37 -3.14
CA GLY A 7 12.67 13.58 -2.18
C GLY A 7 11.25 13.40 -2.67
N MET A 8 10.73 12.17 -2.60
CA MET A 8 9.36 11.85 -2.97
C MET A 8 8.75 10.91 -1.94
N ALA A 9 7.52 11.21 -1.52
CA ALA A 9 6.68 10.32 -0.73
C ALA A 9 5.37 10.08 -1.49
N CYS A 10 4.89 8.84 -1.46
CA CYS A 10 3.64 8.43 -2.08
C CYS A 10 2.86 7.55 -1.10
N ILE A 11 1.58 7.83 -0.91
CA ILE A 11 0.72 7.05 -0.02
C ILE A 11 -0.43 6.44 -0.81
N ASP A 12 -0.58 5.13 -0.70
CA ASP A 12 -1.79 4.44 -1.12
C ASP A 12 -2.75 4.35 0.07
N LEU A 13 -3.81 5.14 0.01
CA LEU A 13 -4.85 5.14 1.04
C LEU A 13 -5.67 3.85 1.03
N LYS A 14 -5.67 3.04 -0.04
CA LYS A 14 -6.41 1.77 -0.08
C LYS A 14 -5.62 0.60 0.47
N GLY A 15 -4.31 0.56 0.23
CA GLY A 15 -3.41 -0.47 0.76
C GLY A 15 -2.72 -0.12 2.09
N ALA A 16 -2.93 1.09 2.62
CA ALA A 16 -2.22 1.60 3.81
C ALA A 16 -0.68 1.54 3.68
N GLU A 17 -0.17 1.78 2.47
CA GLU A 17 1.25 1.72 2.17
C GLU A 17 1.81 3.12 1.87
N LEU A 18 2.91 3.47 2.53
CA LEU A 18 3.67 4.68 2.31
C LEU A 18 5.03 4.33 1.70
N ILE A 19 5.24 4.74 0.45
CA ILE A 19 6.50 4.55 -0.27
C ILE A 19 7.28 5.86 -0.18
N ILE A 20 8.48 5.78 0.39
CA ILE A 20 9.42 6.90 0.49
C ILE A 20 10.57 6.60 -0.47
N SER A 21 10.97 7.61 -1.24
CA SER A 21 12.08 7.47 -2.15
C SER A 21 12.88 8.75 -2.24
N GLN A 22 14.16 8.57 -2.56
CA GLN A 22 15.05 9.68 -2.81
C GLN A 22 16.13 9.26 -3.79
N PHE A 23 16.45 10.19 -4.67
CA PHE A 23 17.43 9.98 -5.73
C PHE A 23 17.89 11.32 -6.28
N SER A 24 19.13 11.36 -6.74
CA SER A 24 19.64 12.46 -7.56
C SER A 24 19.04 12.34 -8.97
N ASP A 25 18.54 13.45 -9.52
CA ASP A 25 17.99 13.53 -10.87
C ASP A 25 18.79 14.51 -11.74
N GLY A 26 18.75 14.27 -13.05
CA GLY A 26 19.35 15.15 -14.04
C GLY A 26 18.53 16.43 -14.24
N PRO A 27 19.05 17.40 -15.02
CA PRO A 27 18.34 18.64 -15.34
C PRO A 27 17.04 18.42 -16.13
N THR A 28 16.88 17.25 -16.73
CA THR A 28 15.69 16.84 -17.50
C THR A 28 14.67 16.06 -16.66
N TYR A 29 14.94 15.80 -15.37
CA TYR A 29 14.01 15.18 -14.44
C TYR A 29 13.48 13.80 -14.85
N VAL A 30 14.23 13.03 -15.63
CA VAL A 30 13.76 11.75 -16.19
C VAL A 30 13.36 10.75 -15.10
N LYS A 31 14.10 10.70 -13.99
CA LYS A 31 13.84 9.69 -12.95
C LYS A 31 12.52 9.95 -12.21
N ILE A 32 12.23 11.19 -11.84
CA ILE A 32 10.96 11.52 -11.18
C ILE A 32 9.79 11.34 -12.15
N LEU A 33 9.93 11.72 -13.42
CA LEU A 33 8.89 11.52 -14.42
C LEU A 33 8.56 10.04 -14.61
N CYS A 34 9.58 9.17 -14.74
CA CYS A 34 9.36 7.72 -14.82
C CYS A 34 8.68 7.17 -13.57
N LYS A 35 9.07 7.62 -12.37
CA LYS A 35 8.41 7.19 -11.11
C LYS A 35 6.96 7.61 -11.05
N LEU A 36 6.63 8.85 -11.43
CA LEU A 36 5.24 9.34 -11.47
C LEU A 36 4.40 8.56 -12.49
N GLN A 37 4.98 8.13 -13.61
CA GLN A 37 4.29 7.26 -14.58
C GLN A 37 4.01 5.86 -14.05
N ILE A 38 4.93 5.29 -13.26
CA ILE A 38 4.73 3.97 -12.65
C ILE A 38 3.66 4.06 -11.55
N ILE A 39 3.68 5.14 -10.77
CA ILE A 39 2.79 5.33 -9.62
C ILE A 39 1.38 5.77 -10.07
N GLN A 40 1.27 6.51 -11.16
CA GLN A 40 0.02 7.10 -11.66
C GLN A 40 -0.78 7.82 -10.56
N PRO A 41 -0.22 8.87 -9.93
CA PRO A 41 -0.87 9.54 -8.82
C PRO A 41 -2.15 10.27 -9.25
N VAL A 42 -3.15 10.29 -8.37
CA VAL A 42 -4.37 11.08 -8.54
C VAL A 42 -4.10 12.58 -8.32
N GLU A 43 -3.20 12.88 -7.38
CA GLU A 43 -2.83 14.24 -7.00
C GLU A 43 -1.35 14.28 -6.61
N ILE A 44 -0.66 15.35 -6.98
CA ILE A 44 0.72 15.64 -6.62
C ILE A 44 0.75 16.91 -5.79
N ILE A 45 1.34 16.83 -4.60
CA ILE A 45 1.58 17.99 -3.75
C ILE A 45 3.02 18.48 -3.87
N MET A 46 3.20 19.80 -3.95
CA MET A 46 4.51 20.44 -4.00
C MET A 46 4.58 21.64 -3.04
N PRO A 47 5.77 22.05 -2.57
CA PRO A 47 5.89 23.28 -1.81
C PRO A 47 5.36 24.49 -2.59
N ASN A 48 4.73 25.45 -1.90
CA ASN A 48 4.30 26.71 -2.52
C ASN A 48 5.46 27.50 -3.14
N THR A 49 6.69 27.34 -2.64
CA THR A 49 7.90 27.91 -3.26
C THR A 49 8.19 27.33 -4.66
N SER A 50 7.54 26.23 -5.06
CA SER A 50 7.64 25.68 -6.42
C SER A 50 6.80 26.48 -7.43
N TYR A 51 5.84 27.26 -6.95
CA TYR A 51 4.94 28.10 -7.72
C TYR A 51 4.64 29.38 -6.94
N GLU A 52 5.50 30.40 -7.10
CA GLU A 52 5.41 31.63 -6.32
C GLU A 52 5.47 32.85 -7.24
N ASN A 53 4.52 33.79 -7.08
CA ASN A 53 4.43 35.04 -7.84
C ASN A 53 4.45 34.83 -9.38
N GLY A 54 3.80 33.77 -9.87
CA GLY A 54 3.75 33.43 -11.30
C GLY A 54 5.04 32.80 -11.85
N LYS A 55 6.09 32.63 -11.03
CA LYS A 55 7.31 31.91 -11.40
C LYS A 55 7.20 30.45 -10.98
N MET A 56 7.27 29.57 -11.97
CA MET A 56 7.33 28.12 -11.76
C MET A 56 8.78 27.67 -11.67
N THR A 57 9.08 26.71 -10.79
CA THR A 57 10.35 25.98 -10.90
C THR A 57 10.33 25.10 -12.15
N GLN A 58 11.51 24.80 -12.68
CA GLN A 58 11.63 23.92 -13.85
C GLN A 58 10.95 22.55 -13.60
N LEU A 59 11.07 22.00 -12.39
CA LEU A 59 10.40 20.76 -12.02
C LEU A 59 8.87 20.88 -12.07
N PHE A 60 8.31 21.97 -11.50
CA PHE A 60 6.86 22.20 -11.52
C PHE A 60 6.33 22.32 -12.94
N GLN A 61 7.05 23.05 -13.81
CA GLN A 61 6.70 23.21 -15.21
C GLN A 61 6.72 21.86 -15.96
N VAL A 62 7.81 21.10 -15.85
CA VAL A 62 7.95 19.81 -16.55
C VAL A 62 6.88 18.81 -16.10
N ILE A 63 6.55 18.76 -14.80
CA ILE A 63 5.46 17.89 -14.31
C ILE A 63 4.10 18.37 -14.86
N SER A 64 3.84 19.68 -14.85
CA SER A 64 2.57 20.24 -15.37
C SER A 64 2.37 19.94 -16.85
N GLU A 65 3.44 20.01 -17.65
CA GLU A 65 3.42 19.72 -19.09
C GLU A 65 3.25 18.23 -19.39
N GLN A 66 3.94 17.35 -18.65
CA GLN A 66 3.92 15.91 -18.88
C GLN A 66 2.70 15.20 -18.29
N PHE A 67 2.07 15.79 -17.26
CA PHE A 67 0.91 15.20 -16.56
C PHE A 67 -0.27 16.18 -16.46
N PRO A 68 -0.87 16.61 -17.59
CA PRO A 68 -1.92 17.63 -17.61
C PRO A 68 -3.22 17.19 -16.91
N TYR A 69 -3.41 15.89 -16.68
CA TYR A 69 -4.60 15.33 -16.04
C TYR A 69 -4.42 15.08 -14.54
N VAL A 70 -3.22 15.27 -13.99
CA VAL A 70 -2.94 15.08 -12.57
C VAL A 70 -3.13 16.41 -11.84
N THR A 71 -3.87 16.40 -10.74
CA THR A 71 -4.08 17.62 -9.95
C THR A 71 -2.78 18.01 -9.25
N LEU A 72 -2.31 19.24 -9.49
CA LEU A 72 -1.12 19.80 -8.83
C LEU A 72 -1.55 20.79 -7.76
N THR A 73 -1.27 20.46 -6.50
CA THR A 73 -1.63 21.27 -5.35
C THR A 73 -0.39 21.80 -4.64
N THR A 74 -0.39 23.07 -4.27
CA THR A 74 0.71 23.67 -3.50
C THR A 74 0.42 23.66 -2.00
N VAL A 75 1.44 23.33 -1.21
CA VAL A 75 1.37 23.26 0.25
C VAL A 75 2.44 24.17 0.85
N GLN A 76 2.13 24.86 1.95
CA GLN A 76 3.09 25.79 2.57
C GLN A 76 4.39 25.06 2.96
N ARG A 77 5.55 25.64 2.60
CA ARG A 77 6.89 25.06 2.85
C ARG A 77 7.13 24.63 4.31
N LYS A 78 6.48 25.28 5.28
CA LYS A 78 6.56 24.97 6.72
C LYS A 78 6.13 23.54 7.08
N TYR A 79 5.28 22.90 6.26
CA TYR A 79 4.82 21.53 6.47
C TYR A 79 5.84 20.48 6.00
N PHE A 80 6.78 20.86 5.15
CA PHE A 80 7.89 20.01 4.71
C PHE A 80 9.00 20.05 5.77
N ASN A 81 8.78 19.36 6.89
CA ASN A 81 9.66 19.38 8.05
C ASN A 81 10.25 17.99 8.33
N GLU A 82 11.59 17.92 8.37
CA GLU A 82 12.34 16.68 8.51
C GLU A 82 12.15 16.03 9.88
N SER A 83 12.24 16.81 10.95
CA SER A 83 12.08 16.29 12.32
C SER A 83 10.70 15.66 12.53
N LYS A 84 9.66 16.33 12.04
CA LYS A 84 8.29 15.79 12.08
C LYS A 84 8.12 14.57 11.19
N GLY A 85 8.74 14.57 10.01
CA GLY A 85 8.67 13.44 9.09
C GLY A 85 9.28 12.18 9.69
N LEU A 86 10.45 12.32 10.33
CA LEU A 86 11.12 11.20 11.00
C LEU A 86 10.30 10.70 12.18
N GLN A 87 9.70 11.61 12.95
CA GLN A 87 8.80 11.25 14.03
C GLN A 87 7.59 10.45 13.51
N TYR A 88 6.97 10.87 12.40
CA TYR A 88 5.85 10.13 11.82
C TYR A 88 6.27 8.75 11.31
N ILE A 89 7.44 8.63 10.67
CA ILE A 89 7.95 7.33 10.23
C ILE A 89 8.09 6.40 11.45
N ARG A 90 8.75 6.86 12.51
CA ARG A 90 8.94 6.06 13.74
C ARG A 90 7.63 5.68 14.43
N GLN A 91 6.66 6.59 14.47
CA GLN A 91 5.40 6.35 15.17
C GLN A 91 4.43 5.49 14.38
N LEU A 92 4.46 5.55 13.05
CA LEU A 92 3.46 4.92 12.20
C LEU A 92 3.94 3.63 11.54
N CYS A 93 5.25 3.41 11.38
CA CYS A 93 5.79 2.22 10.73
C CYS A 93 5.44 0.94 11.51
N VAL A 94 4.94 -0.07 10.81
CA VAL A 94 4.81 -1.42 11.37
C VAL A 94 6.19 -2.00 11.71
N PRO A 95 6.35 -2.72 12.85
CA PRO A 95 7.65 -3.20 13.31
C PRO A 95 8.40 -4.08 12.32
N GLU A 96 7.69 -4.86 11.50
CA GLU A 96 8.25 -5.75 10.48
C GLU A 96 9.01 -4.99 9.37
N PHE A 97 8.73 -3.69 9.20
CA PHE A 97 9.37 -2.84 8.19
C PHE A 97 10.29 -1.77 8.82
N ASN A 98 10.67 -1.95 10.08
CA ASN A 98 11.47 -0.96 10.80
C ASN A 98 12.91 -0.79 10.24
N THR A 99 13.35 -1.69 9.34
CA THR A 99 14.61 -1.52 8.58
C THR A 99 14.64 -0.22 7.77
N VAL A 100 13.49 0.33 7.41
CA VAL A 100 13.39 1.64 6.75
C VAL A 100 13.98 2.76 7.61
N GLU A 101 13.86 2.69 8.94
CA GLU A 101 14.51 3.66 9.82
C GLU A 101 16.03 3.59 9.66
N MET A 102 16.60 2.38 9.58
CA MET A 102 18.03 2.19 9.33
C MET A 102 18.43 2.58 7.91
N ASP A 103 17.60 2.36 6.89
CA ASP A 103 17.89 2.82 5.52
C ASP A 103 17.90 4.36 5.42
N VAL A 104 17.05 5.02 6.21
CA VAL A 104 16.98 6.48 6.33
C VAL A 104 18.09 7.03 7.24
N GLN A 105 18.52 6.29 8.28
CA GLN A 105 19.54 6.72 9.27
C GLN A 105 20.97 6.29 8.96
N SER A 106 21.22 5.15 8.32
CA SER A 106 22.58 4.65 8.03
C SER A 106 23.34 5.58 7.08
N LYS A 107 22.61 6.38 6.28
CA LYS A 107 23.17 7.45 5.44
C LYS A 107 23.25 8.81 6.15
N TYR A 108 22.85 8.88 7.42
CA TYR A 108 22.94 10.06 8.32
C TYR A 108 24.32 10.17 8.98
N TYR A 109 25.02 9.05 9.22
CA TYR A 109 26.28 9.02 9.97
C TYR A 109 27.55 9.05 9.12
N CYS A 110 27.49 8.85 7.80
CA CYS A 110 28.71 8.70 7.02
C CYS A 110 29.37 9.99 6.50
N LEU A 111 28.69 11.12 6.30
CA LEU A 111 29.36 12.31 5.72
C LEU A 111 28.67 13.62 6.14
N ALA A 112 29.36 14.43 6.95
CA ALA A 112 28.91 15.75 7.44
C ALA A 112 28.70 16.82 6.35
N THR A 113 28.87 16.48 5.07
CA THR A 113 28.57 17.33 3.90
C THR A 113 27.45 16.75 3.00
N ALA A 114 27.03 15.50 3.22
CA ALA A 114 25.95 14.81 2.49
C ALA A 114 24.64 14.71 3.29
N ALA A 115 24.61 15.23 4.53
CA ALA A 115 23.43 15.28 5.39
C ALA A 115 22.26 16.12 4.83
N VAL A 116 22.40 16.72 3.64
CA VAL A 116 21.32 17.45 2.95
C VAL A 116 20.51 16.53 2.02
N SER A 117 20.99 15.32 1.73
CA SER A 117 20.33 14.41 0.81
C SER A 117 19.08 13.77 1.42
N TYR A 118 19.16 13.15 2.62
CA TYR A 118 18.06 12.34 3.22
C TYR A 118 16.93 13.09 3.92
N LEU A 119 17.06 14.40 3.94
CA LEU A 119 16.12 15.33 4.57
C LEU A 119 14.90 15.58 3.67
N CYS A 120 15.08 15.56 2.35
CA CYS A 120 14.03 15.89 1.40
C CYS A 120 12.87 14.87 1.44
N CYS A 121 13.16 13.57 1.46
CA CYS A 121 12.11 12.54 1.41
C CYS A 121 11.33 12.47 2.74
N VAL A 122 12.02 12.65 3.86
CA VAL A 122 11.42 12.74 5.19
C VAL A 122 10.56 13.99 5.33
N ALA A 123 11.02 15.13 4.82
CA ALA A 123 10.23 16.37 4.77
C ALA A 123 8.96 16.20 3.92
N THR A 124 9.05 15.53 2.76
CA THR A 124 7.88 15.26 1.91
C THR A 124 6.89 14.33 2.60
N THR A 125 7.35 13.35 3.39
CA THR A 125 6.48 12.48 4.20
C THR A 125 5.67 13.28 5.21
N ALA A 126 6.28 14.23 5.93
CA ALA A 126 5.57 15.10 6.85
C ALA A 126 4.47 15.92 6.16
N ALA A 127 4.79 16.52 5.01
CA ALA A 127 3.82 17.30 4.26
C ALA A 127 2.67 16.43 3.74
N LEU A 128 2.98 15.25 3.20
CA LEU A 128 1.99 14.31 2.66
C LEU A 128 1.01 13.81 3.73
N LEU A 129 1.53 13.32 4.85
CA LEU A 129 0.67 12.83 5.93
C LEU A 129 -0.18 13.96 6.50
N LYS A 130 0.39 15.17 6.64
CA LYS A 130 -0.38 16.32 7.12
C LYS A 130 -1.44 16.78 6.13
N TYR A 131 -1.15 16.68 4.84
CA TYR A 131 -2.10 16.99 3.77
C TYR A 131 -3.27 16.01 3.78
N VAL A 132 -3.00 14.70 3.81
CA VAL A 132 -4.02 13.66 3.93
C VAL A 132 -4.87 13.87 5.18
N GLU A 133 -4.23 14.16 6.32
CA GLU A 133 -4.90 14.44 7.59
C GLU A 133 -5.88 15.63 7.49
N PHE A 134 -5.53 16.63 6.69
CA PHE A 134 -6.36 17.81 6.45
C PHE A 134 -7.53 17.52 5.52
N ILE A 135 -7.29 16.89 4.36
CA ILE A 135 -8.31 16.67 3.33
C ILE A 135 -9.31 15.56 3.71
N GLN A 136 -8.82 14.46 4.30
CA GLN A 136 -9.65 13.31 4.67
C GLN A 136 -10.19 13.40 6.11
N ASN A 137 -9.65 14.33 6.92
CA ASN A 137 -10.00 14.45 8.33
C ASN A 137 -9.80 13.13 9.11
N VAL A 138 -8.74 12.39 8.77
CA VAL A 138 -8.31 11.14 9.41
C VAL A 138 -6.88 11.27 9.93
N VAL A 139 -6.51 10.46 10.92
CA VAL A 139 -5.12 10.22 11.33
C VAL A 139 -4.83 8.74 11.17
N PHE A 140 -3.56 8.36 11.10
CA PHE A 140 -3.16 6.95 11.03
C PHE A 140 -2.90 6.40 12.43
N ALA A 141 -3.31 5.16 12.68
CA ALA A 141 -3.02 4.47 13.92
C ALA A 141 -1.50 4.29 14.11
N PRO A 142 -0.96 4.35 15.34
CA PRO A 142 0.44 4.04 15.59
C PRO A 142 0.80 2.62 15.10
N ALA A 143 2.03 2.44 14.62
CA ALA A 143 2.57 1.16 14.17
C ALA A 143 1.66 0.36 13.22
N SER A 144 1.04 1.04 12.24
CA SER A 144 -0.01 0.47 11.39
C SER A 144 0.20 0.70 9.88
N LEU A 145 1.08 1.62 9.50
CA LEU A 145 1.40 1.88 8.09
C LEU A 145 2.58 1.03 7.65
N LYS A 146 2.41 0.36 6.51
CA LYS A 146 3.52 -0.27 5.80
C LYS A 146 4.36 0.82 5.14
N ILE A 147 5.51 1.15 5.74
CA ILE A 147 6.44 2.12 5.17
C ILE A 147 7.55 1.38 4.44
N THR A 148 7.83 1.74 3.20
CA THR A 148 8.93 1.14 2.42
C THR A 148 9.83 2.21 1.82
N TYR A 149 11.15 1.99 1.87
CA TYR A 149 12.10 2.83 1.17
C TYR A 149 12.46 2.22 -0.19
N LYS A 150 12.25 2.99 -1.26
CA LYS A 150 12.62 2.59 -2.64
C LYS A 150 13.67 3.56 -3.19
N GLY A 151 14.95 3.22 -3.02
CA GLY A 151 16.07 3.94 -3.62
C GLY A 151 16.11 3.86 -5.15
N GLY A 152 17.06 4.57 -5.77
CA GLY A 152 17.35 4.48 -7.20
C GLY A 152 18.38 3.41 -7.57
N GLU A 153 19.06 2.84 -6.58
CA GLU A 153 20.09 1.82 -6.76
C GLU A 153 19.40 0.48 -7.11
N LYS A 154 19.79 -0.16 -8.23
CA LYS A 154 19.20 -1.40 -8.81
C LYS A 154 18.01 -1.23 -9.78
N THR A 155 17.91 -0.10 -10.48
CA THR A 155 16.95 0.05 -11.60
C THR A 155 17.66 0.53 -12.87
N ALA A 156 17.29 -0.04 -14.03
CA ALA A 156 17.71 0.47 -15.33
C ALA A 156 16.75 1.58 -15.79
N LEU A 157 17.28 2.76 -16.08
CA LEU A 157 16.48 3.87 -16.57
C LEU A 157 16.22 3.70 -18.06
N ILE A 158 14.95 3.65 -18.43
CA ILE A 158 14.52 3.70 -19.82
C ILE A 158 13.76 5.01 -19.99
N ASP A 159 14.18 5.80 -20.98
CA ASP A 159 13.51 7.04 -21.33
C ASP A 159 12.04 6.79 -21.72
N MET A 160 11.16 7.74 -21.44
CA MET A 160 9.73 7.64 -21.71
C MET A 160 9.42 7.40 -23.19
N THR A 161 10.09 8.14 -24.08
CA THR A 161 9.89 8.06 -25.52
C THR A 161 10.34 6.69 -26.01
N ALA A 162 11.46 6.20 -25.49
CA ALA A 162 11.92 4.84 -25.73
C ALA A 162 10.93 3.79 -25.19
N ALA A 163 10.48 3.92 -23.95
CA ALA A 163 9.53 2.97 -23.34
C ALA A 163 8.21 2.89 -24.11
N ARG A 164 7.74 4.03 -24.64
CA ARG A 164 6.51 4.13 -25.43
C ARG A 164 6.70 3.57 -26.85
N HIS A 165 7.80 3.89 -27.52
CA HIS A 165 8.09 3.37 -28.87
C HIS A 165 8.49 1.89 -28.89
N LEU A 166 9.12 1.41 -27.82
CA LEU A 166 9.37 -0.01 -27.60
C LEU A 166 8.12 -0.75 -27.10
N GLU A 167 7.00 -0.03 -26.92
CA GLU A 167 5.74 -0.55 -26.41
C GLU A 167 5.96 -1.41 -25.16
N LEU A 168 6.77 -0.93 -24.20
CA LEU A 168 7.24 -1.76 -23.09
C LEU A 168 6.09 -2.29 -22.23
N VAL A 169 5.06 -1.48 -21.99
CA VAL A 169 3.90 -1.85 -21.16
C VAL A 169 2.61 -1.83 -21.98
N HIS A 170 2.43 -0.83 -22.84
CA HIS A 170 1.23 -0.64 -23.65
C HIS A 170 1.58 -0.51 -25.13
N ASN A 171 0.68 -1.02 -25.97
CA ASN A 171 0.73 -0.84 -27.42
C ASN A 171 0.28 0.59 -27.80
N LEU A 172 0.94 1.19 -28.79
CA LEU A 172 0.69 2.55 -29.26
C LEU A 172 -0.64 2.71 -30.01
N ARG A 173 -1.08 1.68 -30.73
CA ARG A 173 -2.31 1.72 -31.54
C ARG A 173 -3.55 1.35 -30.72
N ASN A 174 -3.41 0.44 -29.76
CA ASN A 174 -4.50 0.02 -28.90
C ASN A 174 -3.99 -0.26 -27.47
N PRO A 175 -4.20 0.66 -26.50
CA PRO A 175 -3.71 0.49 -25.13
C PRO A 175 -4.25 -0.74 -24.39
N LYS A 176 -5.38 -1.30 -24.83
CA LYS A 176 -5.98 -2.53 -24.27
C LYS A 176 -5.43 -3.81 -24.92
N SER A 177 -4.66 -3.68 -25.99
CA SER A 177 -4.03 -4.81 -26.66
C SER A 177 -2.90 -5.39 -25.81
N LYS A 178 -2.76 -6.71 -25.81
CA LYS A 178 -1.63 -7.43 -25.19
C LYS A 178 -0.37 -7.42 -26.07
N GLN A 179 -0.41 -6.77 -27.23
CA GLN A 179 0.73 -6.67 -28.16
C GLN A 179 1.69 -5.55 -27.70
N SER A 180 2.25 -5.71 -26.51
CA SER A 180 3.31 -4.87 -25.93
C SER A 180 4.43 -5.80 -25.43
N LEU A 181 5.65 -5.31 -25.21
CA LEU A 181 6.72 -6.17 -24.68
C LEU A 181 6.29 -6.82 -23.35
N TYR A 182 5.66 -6.05 -22.46
CA TYR A 182 5.02 -6.58 -21.27
C TYR A 182 3.96 -7.60 -21.64
N GLY A 183 2.98 -7.31 -22.50
CA GLY A 183 1.94 -8.30 -22.83
C GLY A 183 2.45 -9.58 -23.50
N VAL A 184 3.60 -9.53 -24.18
CA VAL A 184 4.32 -10.67 -24.79
C VAL A 184 5.20 -11.42 -23.77
N LEU A 185 5.74 -10.74 -22.76
CA LEU A 185 6.61 -11.36 -21.74
C LEU A 185 5.86 -11.69 -20.43
N ASN A 186 4.73 -11.05 -20.19
CA ASN A 186 3.89 -11.13 -19.00
C ASN A 186 2.92 -12.31 -19.08
N TYR A 187 3.50 -13.48 -19.32
CA TYR A 187 2.86 -14.76 -19.05
C TYR A 187 3.18 -15.24 -17.61
N THR A 188 3.97 -14.48 -16.85
CA THR A 188 4.26 -14.72 -15.44
C THR A 188 3.21 -14.06 -14.56
N LYS A 189 2.56 -14.84 -13.67
CA LYS A 189 1.43 -14.38 -12.85
C LYS A 189 1.81 -13.74 -11.51
N THR A 190 3.10 -13.52 -11.22
CA THR A 190 3.51 -12.63 -10.12
C THR A 190 4.79 -11.85 -10.43
N ALA A 191 5.03 -10.82 -9.62
CA ALA A 191 6.33 -10.14 -9.52
C ALA A 191 7.42 -11.11 -9.04
N GLY A 192 8.55 -11.20 -9.77
CA GLY A 192 9.71 -12.06 -9.47
C GLY A 192 9.80 -13.29 -10.36
N GLY A 193 10.36 -13.14 -11.56
CA GLY A 193 10.45 -14.21 -12.57
C GLY A 193 11.80 -14.93 -12.56
N ASP A 194 12.14 -15.61 -11.46
CA ASP A 194 13.19 -16.64 -11.51
C ASP A 194 12.55 -17.98 -11.90
N LEU A 195 13.26 -18.80 -12.69
CA LEU A 195 12.78 -20.08 -13.23
C LEU A 195 12.27 -21.01 -12.13
N GLN A 196 12.92 -20.99 -10.96
CA GLN A 196 12.48 -21.75 -9.79
C GLN A 196 11.09 -21.31 -9.30
N THR A 197 10.84 -20.00 -9.21
CA THR A 197 9.53 -19.48 -8.79
C THR A 197 8.43 -19.85 -9.80
N ILE A 198 8.77 -19.85 -11.09
CA ILE A 198 7.85 -20.26 -12.15
C ILE A 198 7.53 -21.75 -12.01
N GLN A 199 8.56 -22.60 -11.84
CA GLN A 199 8.40 -24.04 -11.69
C GLN A 199 7.53 -24.37 -10.47
N THR A 200 7.82 -23.79 -9.31
CA THR A 200 7.03 -24.07 -8.09
C THR A 200 5.55 -23.72 -8.26
N ARG A 201 5.25 -22.67 -9.03
CA ARG A 201 3.85 -22.33 -9.36
C ARG A 201 3.22 -23.24 -10.38
N PHE A 202 4.00 -23.69 -11.37
CA PHE A 202 3.52 -24.67 -12.31
C PHE A 202 3.11 -25.95 -11.56
N ASP A 203 4.00 -26.43 -10.68
CA ASP A 203 3.76 -27.60 -9.83
C ASP A 203 2.54 -27.38 -8.89
N CYS A 204 2.28 -26.15 -8.43
CA CYS A 204 1.05 -25.84 -7.67
C CYS A 204 -0.21 -26.02 -8.50
N VAL A 205 -0.18 -25.53 -9.75
CA VAL A 205 -1.33 -25.59 -10.65
C VAL A 205 -1.57 -27.03 -11.07
N GLU A 206 -0.51 -27.79 -11.35
CA GLU A 206 -0.58 -29.23 -11.61
C GLU A 206 -1.25 -29.96 -10.43
N GLU A 207 -0.83 -29.69 -9.19
CA GLU A 207 -1.47 -30.26 -8.00
C GLU A 207 -2.96 -29.88 -7.88
N LEU A 208 -3.35 -28.64 -8.19
CA LEU A 208 -4.76 -28.24 -8.18
C LEU A 208 -5.60 -28.92 -9.28
N VAL A 209 -4.99 -29.23 -10.43
CA VAL A 209 -5.64 -29.94 -11.52
C VAL A 209 -5.79 -31.42 -11.18
N GLU A 210 -4.79 -32.04 -10.55
CA GLU A 210 -4.84 -33.44 -10.12
C GLU A 210 -5.78 -33.65 -8.91
N LYS A 211 -5.81 -32.69 -7.98
CA LYS A 211 -6.64 -32.74 -6.76
C LYS A 211 -7.83 -31.79 -6.88
N GLU A 212 -8.84 -32.20 -7.63
CA GLU A 212 -10.06 -31.41 -7.85
C GLU A 212 -10.75 -30.99 -6.54
N GLU A 213 -10.78 -31.85 -5.52
CA GLU A 213 -11.36 -31.54 -4.21
C GLU A 213 -10.65 -30.37 -3.50
N LEU A 214 -9.31 -30.36 -3.53
CA LEU A 214 -8.50 -29.26 -2.99
C LEU A 214 -8.81 -27.95 -3.72
N PHE A 215 -8.87 -28.00 -5.06
CA PHE A 215 -9.21 -26.83 -5.88
C PHE A 215 -10.59 -26.27 -5.56
N LEU A 216 -11.63 -27.11 -5.56
CA LEU A 216 -13.00 -26.70 -5.29
C LEU A 216 -13.16 -26.15 -3.87
N ASN A 217 -12.51 -26.78 -2.88
CA ASN A 217 -12.53 -26.32 -1.50
C ASN A 217 -11.88 -24.93 -1.35
N LEU A 218 -10.66 -24.75 -1.89
CA LEU A 218 -9.96 -23.46 -1.87
C LEU A 218 -10.77 -22.38 -2.60
N GLN A 219 -11.35 -22.69 -3.77
CA GLN A 219 -12.19 -21.75 -4.50
C GLN A 219 -13.42 -21.32 -3.68
N ALA A 220 -14.08 -22.28 -3.01
CA ALA A 220 -15.25 -22.02 -2.18
C ALA A 220 -14.90 -21.19 -0.93
N ILE A 221 -13.70 -21.33 -0.36
CA ILE A 221 -13.23 -20.54 0.78
C ILE A 221 -12.80 -19.14 0.34
N ILE A 222 -11.93 -19.04 -0.66
CA ILE A 222 -11.37 -17.76 -1.15
C ILE A 222 -12.49 -16.84 -1.65
N SER A 223 -13.53 -17.38 -2.29
CA SER A 223 -14.69 -16.59 -2.75
C SER A 223 -15.51 -15.93 -1.63
N LYS A 224 -15.31 -16.33 -0.36
CA LYS A 224 -15.99 -15.76 0.80
C LYS A 224 -15.19 -14.63 1.46
N PHE A 225 -13.91 -14.45 1.09
CA PHE A 225 -13.11 -13.34 1.60
C PHE A 225 -13.66 -12.01 1.07
N LEU A 226 -13.61 -11.00 1.93
CA LEU A 226 -13.89 -9.62 1.57
C LEU A 226 -12.63 -8.97 1.01
N ASP A 227 -12.74 -7.74 0.54
CA ASP A 227 -11.58 -6.92 0.16
C ASP A 227 -10.72 -6.65 1.42
N VAL A 228 -9.69 -7.46 1.61
CA VAL A 228 -8.80 -7.42 2.78
C VAL A 228 -7.97 -6.14 2.79
N ASP A 229 -7.53 -5.66 1.64
CA ASP A 229 -6.75 -4.42 1.52
C ASP A 229 -7.59 -3.23 2.01
N HIS A 230 -8.82 -3.11 1.50
CA HIS A 230 -9.74 -2.08 1.97
C HIS A 230 -10.04 -2.21 3.47
N LEU A 231 -10.22 -3.43 3.98
CA LEU A 231 -10.48 -3.65 5.40
C LEU A 231 -9.30 -3.19 6.27
N ILE A 232 -8.06 -3.54 5.90
CA ILE A 232 -6.83 -3.09 6.57
C ILE A 232 -6.73 -1.57 6.52
N SER A 233 -6.93 -0.96 5.35
CA SER A 233 -6.87 0.49 5.21
C SER A 233 -7.89 1.20 6.11
N SER A 234 -9.09 0.64 6.23
CA SER A 234 -10.15 1.19 7.06
C SER A 234 -9.81 1.15 8.55
N THR A 235 -9.18 0.07 9.01
CA THR A 235 -8.79 -0.07 10.42
C THR A 235 -7.56 0.78 10.78
N VAL A 236 -6.68 1.03 9.81
CA VAL A 236 -5.51 1.88 9.94
C VAL A 236 -5.87 3.38 10.02
N GLN A 237 -6.95 3.80 9.35
CA GLN A 237 -7.40 5.19 9.32
C GLN A 237 -8.39 5.51 10.44
N ILE A 238 -8.01 6.40 11.36
CA ILE A 238 -8.83 6.86 12.48
C ILE A 238 -9.47 8.22 12.14
N PRO A 239 -10.80 8.31 12.01
CA PRO A 239 -11.48 9.59 11.80
C PRO A 239 -11.31 10.52 12.99
N LYS A 240 -11.01 11.80 12.74
CA LYS A 240 -10.88 12.82 13.80
C LYS A 240 -12.20 13.26 14.41
N LYS A 241 -13.30 13.06 13.67
CA LYS A 241 -14.65 13.40 14.12
C LYS A 241 -15.42 12.11 14.33
N GLU A 242 -15.91 11.95 15.54
CA GLU A 242 -16.81 10.86 15.87
C GLU A 242 -18.24 11.23 15.52
N GLY A 243 -19.04 10.23 15.17
CA GLY A 243 -20.42 10.40 14.79
C GLY A 243 -21.08 9.07 14.52
N ILE A 244 -22.41 9.02 14.55
CA ILE A 244 -23.20 7.78 14.45
C ILE A 244 -22.81 6.98 13.21
N LYS A 245 -22.61 7.64 12.06
CA LYS A 245 -22.18 6.98 10.81
C LYS A 245 -20.79 6.35 10.91
N VAL A 246 -19.89 6.97 11.66
CA VAL A 246 -18.53 6.44 11.90
C VAL A 246 -18.61 5.22 12.81
N PHE A 247 -19.41 5.26 13.87
CA PHE A 247 -19.64 4.11 14.74
C PHE A 247 -20.28 2.93 13.99
N GLU A 248 -21.30 3.20 13.19
CA GLU A 248 -21.95 2.18 12.36
C GLU A 248 -20.96 1.52 11.39
N ARG A 249 -20.06 2.32 10.79
CA ARG A 249 -18.98 1.82 9.93
C ARG A 249 -17.98 0.96 10.72
N LYS A 250 -17.51 1.42 11.89
CA LYS A 250 -16.58 0.68 12.75
C LYS A 250 -17.16 -0.67 13.20
N ILE A 251 -18.45 -0.73 13.55
CA ILE A 251 -19.12 -1.99 13.88
C ILE A 251 -19.10 -2.93 12.66
N ALA A 252 -19.40 -2.41 11.47
CA ALA A 252 -19.33 -3.21 10.24
C ALA A 252 -17.91 -3.74 9.98
N GLU A 253 -16.89 -2.90 10.16
CA GLU A 253 -15.48 -3.26 10.00
C GLU A 253 -15.07 -4.37 10.97
N ILE A 254 -15.48 -4.31 12.24
CA ILE A 254 -15.20 -5.36 13.22
C ILE A 254 -15.89 -6.68 12.81
N ILE A 255 -17.14 -6.63 12.33
CA ILE A 255 -17.84 -7.82 11.81
C ILE A 255 -17.09 -8.41 10.60
N PHE A 256 -16.62 -7.57 9.68
CA PHE A 256 -15.83 -8.00 8.52
C PHE A 256 -14.49 -8.58 8.95
N LEU A 257 -13.82 -7.99 9.93
CA LEU A 257 -12.56 -8.47 10.49
C LEU A 257 -12.74 -9.84 11.15
N LYS A 258 -13.78 -10.00 11.97
CA LYS A 258 -14.15 -11.29 12.55
C LYS A 258 -14.33 -12.36 11.48
N HIS A 259 -15.16 -12.07 10.46
CA HIS A 259 -15.43 -12.98 9.35
C HIS A 259 -14.15 -13.36 8.60
N THR A 260 -13.30 -12.39 8.28
CA THR A 260 -12.01 -12.63 7.61
C THR A 260 -11.08 -13.51 8.45
N ILE A 261 -10.97 -13.27 9.76
CA ILE A 261 -10.10 -14.07 10.64
C ILE A 261 -10.62 -15.49 10.79
N GLU A 262 -11.94 -15.68 10.92
CA GLU A 262 -12.54 -17.02 10.95
C GLU A 262 -12.28 -17.79 9.64
N LEU A 263 -12.31 -17.11 8.50
CA LEU A 263 -11.95 -17.70 7.22
C LEU A 263 -10.46 -18.04 7.09
N VAL A 264 -9.55 -17.30 7.74
CA VAL A 264 -8.11 -17.61 7.75
C VAL A 264 -7.87 -19.00 8.32
N GLN A 265 -8.51 -19.36 9.44
CA GLN A 265 -8.38 -20.69 10.03
C GLN A 265 -8.90 -21.80 9.10
N ILE A 266 -10.03 -21.54 8.44
CA ILE A 266 -10.63 -22.49 7.48
C ILE A 266 -9.71 -22.66 6.26
N LEU A 267 -9.13 -21.57 5.77
CA LEU A 267 -8.19 -21.57 4.66
C LEU A 267 -6.90 -22.32 5.02
N GLN A 268 -6.35 -22.11 6.21
CA GLN A 268 -5.19 -22.85 6.71
C GLN A 268 -5.48 -24.36 6.70
N ASN A 269 -6.60 -24.79 7.27
CA ASN A 269 -6.96 -26.21 7.31
C ASN A 269 -7.14 -26.80 5.90
N ALA A 270 -7.71 -26.05 4.95
CA ALA A 270 -7.86 -26.49 3.57
C ALA A 270 -6.51 -26.63 2.83
N LEU A 271 -5.47 -25.91 3.27
CA LEU A 271 -4.11 -26.02 2.73
C LEU A 271 -3.31 -27.19 3.32
N ALA A 272 -3.80 -27.86 4.36
CA ALA A 272 -3.07 -28.92 5.07
C ALA A 272 -2.72 -30.12 4.16
N ASP A 273 -3.60 -30.44 3.20
CA ASP A 273 -3.42 -31.54 2.25
C ASP A 273 -2.57 -31.16 1.02
N GLY A 274 -2.10 -29.91 0.97
CA GLY A 274 -1.21 -29.38 -0.06
C GLY A 274 0.21 -29.94 0.06
N GLN A 275 0.71 -30.53 -1.02
CA GLN A 275 2.03 -31.15 -1.07
C GLN A 275 3.09 -30.18 -1.59
N ASN A 276 2.72 -29.26 -2.47
CA ASN A 276 3.60 -28.24 -3.01
C ASN A 276 4.19 -27.34 -1.90
N SER A 277 5.45 -26.93 -2.09
CA SER A 277 6.15 -26.07 -1.14
C SER A 277 5.48 -24.71 -0.92
N LEU A 278 4.78 -24.15 -1.92
CA LEU A 278 4.02 -22.91 -1.75
C LEU A 278 2.79 -23.10 -0.86
N PHE A 279 2.02 -24.18 -1.02
CA PHE A 279 0.89 -24.44 -0.12
C PHE A 279 1.35 -24.66 1.31
N LYS A 280 2.46 -25.38 1.50
CA LYS A 280 3.09 -25.54 2.81
C LYS A 280 3.58 -24.21 3.40
N ALA A 281 4.18 -23.35 2.58
CA ALA A 281 4.60 -22.02 3.01
C ALA A 281 3.40 -21.14 3.41
N TYR A 282 2.29 -21.19 2.67
CA TYR A 282 1.06 -20.48 3.03
C TYR A 282 0.43 -21.06 4.29
N TYR A 283 0.35 -22.38 4.42
CA TYR A 283 -0.13 -23.05 5.64
C TYR A 283 0.65 -22.57 6.88
N GLN A 284 1.98 -22.52 6.78
CA GLN A 284 2.85 -22.03 7.86
C GLN A 284 2.68 -20.53 8.11
N SER A 285 2.52 -19.72 7.07
CA SER A 285 2.36 -18.27 7.20
C SER A 285 1.02 -17.88 7.83
N LEU A 286 -0.02 -18.72 7.66
CA LEU A 286 -1.33 -18.54 8.29
C LEU A 286 -1.39 -19.09 9.71
N ASP A 287 -0.39 -19.89 10.13
CA ASP A 287 -0.25 -20.43 11.49
C ASP A 287 0.29 -19.37 12.47
N ASP A 288 -0.44 -18.26 12.61
CA ASP A 288 -0.04 -17.14 13.44
C ASP A 288 -0.99 -16.95 14.63
N SER A 289 -0.47 -17.13 15.84
CA SER A 289 -1.20 -16.91 17.10
C SER A 289 -1.86 -15.53 17.22
N ARG A 290 -1.38 -14.52 16.48
CA ARG A 290 -1.98 -13.18 16.42
C ARG A 290 -3.43 -13.22 15.91
N PHE A 291 -3.77 -14.14 15.00
CA PHE A 291 -5.14 -14.30 14.52
C PHE A 291 -6.07 -14.79 15.63
N ALA A 292 -5.66 -15.79 16.41
CA ALA A 292 -6.43 -16.31 17.53
C ALA A 292 -6.63 -15.24 18.61
N ASN A 293 -5.56 -14.55 19.01
CA ASN A 293 -5.62 -13.47 20.00
C ASN A 293 -6.57 -12.33 19.56
N LEU A 294 -6.53 -11.96 18.27
CA LEU A 294 -7.40 -10.92 17.73
C LEU A 294 -8.87 -11.38 17.71
N LEU A 295 -9.13 -12.64 17.35
CA LEU A 295 -10.47 -13.21 17.37
C LEU A 295 -11.06 -13.25 18.79
N GLU A 296 -10.27 -13.62 19.79
CA GLU A 296 -10.68 -13.60 21.19
C GLU A 296 -11.03 -12.18 21.64
N GLN A 297 -10.19 -11.18 21.33
CA GLN A 297 -10.47 -9.79 21.63
C GLN A 297 -11.79 -9.32 20.99
N ILE A 298 -12.04 -9.66 19.73
CA ILE A 298 -13.30 -9.30 19.06
C ILE A 298 -14.49 -9.98 19.75
N LYS A 299 -14.37 -11.26 20.13
CA LYS A 299 -15.42 -12.02 20.84
C LYS A 299 -15.73 -11.48 22.22
N THR A 300 -14.85 -10.71 22.86
CA THR A 300 -15.19 -10.03 24.12
C THR A 300 -16.25 -8.95 23.94
N VAL A 301 -16.25 -8.26 22.79
CA VAL A 301 -17.13 -7.11 22.51
C VAL A 301 -18.33 -7.48 21.63
N ILE A 302 -18.11 -8.36 20.65
CA ILE A 302 -19.09 -8.71 19.62
C ILE A 302 -19.71 -10.08 19.92
N HIS A 303 -21.03 -10.22 19.72
CA HIS A 303 -21.74 -11.48 19.84
C HIS A 303 -21.17 -12.55 18.90
N GLU A 304 -21.13 -13.79 19.37
CA GLU A 304 -20.58 -14.92 18.61
C GLU A 304 -21.37 -15.22 17.34
N GLU A 305 -22.67 -14.95 17.34
CA GLU A 305 -23.53 -15.17 16.16
C GLU A 305 -23.39 -14.07 15.10
N SER A 306 -22.79 -12.94 15.44
CA SER A 306 -22.62 -11.82 14.50
C SER A 306 -21.66 -12.20 13.40
N ARG A 307 -22.13 -12.20 12.16
CA ARG A 307 -21.35 -12.60 10.98
C ARG A 307 -21.67 -11.74 9.79
N TYR A 308 -20.73 -11.67 8.85
CA TYR A 308 -21.00 -11.04 7.57
C TYR A 308 -22.16 -11.75 6.87
N GLN A 309 -23.12 -10.97 6.38
CA GLN A 309 -24.22 -11.46 5.56
C GLN A 309 -24.40 -10.55 4.36
N LYS A 310 -24.46 -11.15 3.17
CA LYS A 310 -24.61 -10.39 1.93
C LYS A 310 -25.95 -9.64 1.92
N GLY A 311 -25.91 -8.37 1.52
CA GLY A 311 -27.08 -7.50 1.39
C GLY A 311 -27.21 -6.45 2.49
N ALA A 312 -27.67 -5.25 2.12
CA ALA A 312 -27.71 -4.09 3.02
C ALA A 312 -28.64 -4.28 4.23
N LEU A 313 -29.79 -4.92 4.04
CA LEU A 313 -30.75 -5.22 5.11
C LEU A 313 -30.17 -6.21 6.13
N ASN A 314 -29.59 -7.31 5.65
CA ASN A 314 -28.99 -8.32 6.51
C ASN A 314 -27.83 -7.73 7.32
N MET A 315 -26.94 -6.95 6.68
CA MET A 315 -25.88 -6.25 7.39
C MET A 315 -26.41 -5.25 8.41
N ARG A 316 -27.52 -4.57 8.13
CA ARG A 316 -28.13 -3.65 9.10
C ARG A 316 -28.59 -4.39 10.35
N THR A 317 -29.25 -5.53 10.19
CA THR A 317 -29.65 -6.39 11.32
C THR A 317 -28.45 -6.86 12.11
N GLN A 318 -27.40 -7.36 11.43
CA GLN A 318 -26.18 -7.82 12.10
C GLN A 318 -25.54 -6.72 12.94
N LYS A 319 -25.45 -5.49 12.43
CA LYS A 319 -24.88 -4.34 13.16
C LYS A 319 -25.69 -3.97 14.42
N LEU A 320 -27.02 -4.06 14.38
CA LEU A 320 -27.87 -3.68 15.52
C LEU A 320 -27.69 -4.61 16.72
N PHE A 321 -27.46 -5.90 16.46
CA PHE A 321 -27.30 -6.92 17.50
C PHE A 321 -25.84 -7.39 17.64
N ALA A 322 -24.88 -6.61 17.14
CA ALA A 322 -23.48 -7.00 17.13
C ALA A 322 -22.84 -6.90 18.51
N VAL A 323 -23.12 -5.82 19.24
CA VAL A 323 -22.41 -5.50 20.50
C VAL A 323 -23.08 -6.20 21.67
N LYS A 324 -22.27 -6.85 22.52
CA LYS A 324 -22.75 -7.50 23.74
C LYS A 324 -23.30 -6.47 24.73
N VAL A 325 -24.46 -6.78 25.31
CA VAL A 325 -25.19 -5.86 26.22
C VAL A 325 -24.51 -5.71 27.58
N ASP A 326 -23.70 -6.70 27.99
CA ASP A 326 -23.10 -6.78 29.33
C ASP A 326 -21.72 -6.08 29.46
N LEU A 327 -21.36 -5.23 28.51
CA LEU A 327 -20.10 -4.48 28.56
C LEU A 327 -20.31 -3.23 29.45
N SER A 328 -19.90 -3.32 30.72
CA SER A 328 -19.65 -2.15 31.54
C SER A 328 -18.49 -1.34 30.93
N ILE A 329 -18.82 -0.16 30.37
CA ILE A 329 -17.88 0.81 29.78
C ILE A 329 -17.07 1.50 30.88
#